data_AF-A0A527ZB75-F1
#
_entry.id   AF-A0A527ZB75-F1
#
_cell.length_a   1.000
_cell.length_b   1.000
_cell.length_c   1.000
_cell.angle_alpha   90.00
_cell.angle_beta   90.00
_cell.angle_gamma   90.00
#
_symmetry.space_group_name_H-M   'P 1'
#
loop_
_entity.id
_entity.type
_entity.pdbx_description
1 polymer ?
#
loop_
_entity_poly.entity_id
_entity_poly.type
_entity_poly.pdbx_seq_one_letter_code
_entity_poly.pdbx_strand_id
1 'polypeptide(L)'
;DELPGMVILSHLVRLLQEREGEPNGEIIIVPCANPIGLSQRIQGYHAGRADLGLGGNFNRNFPDLTPLLGAQFAALRSEGLAMNGEAVKRAMLKAVSALVPKNELDSLKQVLLRLAVDADFVLDVHCADEAVLYAYVSNPDHPAADLLSRYIGSLATIGGVPELTDFPTACLLPWRAAQEVLPDVSITECLSATLEYRGSKGLRDDVAIEDARGLIGFMEAVG
;
A
#
# COMPACT_ATOMS: atom_id res chain seq x y z
N ASP A 1 -6.16 2.37 -15.94
CA ASP A 1 -5.57 1.62 -17.06
C ASP A 1 -5.05 0.27 -16.58
N GLU A 2 -4.71 0.12 -15.30
CA GLU A 2 -4.23 -1.14 -14.72
C GLU A 2 -5.35 -2.03 -14.17
N LEU A 3 -6.23 -2.52 -15.05
CA LEU A 3 -7.41 -3.32 -14.67
C LEU A 3 -7.12 -4.67 -13.98
N PRO A 4 -6.03 -5.41 -14.27
CA PRO A 4 -5.77 -6.71 -13.64
C PRO A 4 -5.82 -6.68 -12.11
N GLY A 5 -5.21 -5.68 -11.47
CA GLY A 5 -5.24 -5.56 -10.02
C GLY A 5 -6.66 -5.48 -9.45
N MET A 6 -7.54 -4.72 -10.10
CA MET A 6 -8.94 -4.59 -9.68
C MET A 6 -9.69 -5.93 -9.74
N VAL A 7 -9.45 -6.74 -10.77
CA VAL A 7 -10.09 -8.04 -10.95
C VAL A 7 -9.58 -9.04 -9.91
N ILE A 8 -8.27 -9.07 -9.68
CA ILE A 8 -7.64 -9.90 -8.64
C ILE A 8 -8.23 -9.57 -7.26
N LEU A 9 -8.28 -8.27 -6.91
CA LEU A 9 -8.82 -7.83 -5.62
C LEU A 9 -10.33 -8.11 -5.49
N SER A 10 -11.08 -8.05 -6.59
CA SER A 10 -12.51 -8.42 -6.58
C SER A 10 -12.72 -9.91 -6.30
N HIS A 11 -11.89 -10.78 -6.91
CA HIS A 11 -11.89 -12.21 -6.59
C HIS A 11 -11.44 -12.50 -5.18
N LEU A 12 -10.43 -11.78 -4.68
CA LEU A 12 -9.96 -11.88 -3.31
C LEU A 12 -11.09 -11.60 -2.30
N VAL A 13 -11.83 -10.50 -2.49
CA VAL A 13 -13.00 -10.18 -1.64
C VAL A 13 -14.02 -11.31 -1.67
N ARG A 14 -14.39 -11.82 -2.85
CA ARG A 14 -15.34 -12.94 -2.97
C ARG A 14 -14.84 -14.19 -2.25
N LEU A 15 -13.59 -14.57 -2.47
CA LEU A 15 -12.99 -15.76 -1.87
C LEU A 15 -12.93 -15.65 -0.34
N LEU A 16 -12.60 -14.48 0.20
CA LEU A 16 -12.58 -14.24 1.65
C LEU A 16 -13.99 -14.32 2.26
N GLN A 17 -15.02 -13.79 1.57
CA GLN A 17 -16.42 -13.87 2.02
C GLN A 17 -16.97 -15.30 2.05
N GLU A 18 -16.39 -16.20 1.26
CA GLU A 18 -16.76 -17.62 1.21
C GLU A 18 -16.08 -18.44 2.33
N ARG A 19 -15.15 -17.86 3.08
CA ARG A 19 -14.45 -18.55 4.17
C ARG A 19 -15.26 -18.53 5.47
N GLU A 20 -15.09 -19.59 6.26
CA GLU A 20 -15.59 -19.64 7.63
C GLU A 20 -14.54 -19.09 8.61
N GLY A 21 -15.02 -18.34 9.61
CA GLY A 21 -14.18 -17.74 10.65
C GLY A 21 -13.77 -16.30 10.35
N GLU A 22 -13.41 -15.58 11.42
CA GLU A 22 -12.93 -14.21 11.33
C GLU A 22 -11.40 -14.21 11.16
N PRO A 23 -10.83 -13.24 10.42
CA PRO A 23 -9.38 -13.07 10.35
C PRO A 23 -8.81 -12.73 11.72
N ASN A 24 -7.59 -13.19 12.00
CA ASN A 24 -6.84 -12.85 13.21
C ASN A 24 -6.14 -11.49 13.07
N GLY A 25 -6.90 -10.47 12.67
CA GLY A 25 -6.39 -9.16 12.32
C GLY A 25 -7.38 -8.38 11.48
N GLU A 26 -6.94 -7.25 10.94
CA GLU A 26 -7.74 -6.42 10.04
C GLU A 26 -7.23 -6.55 8.60
N ILE A 27 -8.17 -6.73 7.66
CA ILE A 27 -7.88 -6.78 6.24
C ILE A 27 -8.71 -5.70 5.55
N ILE A 28 -8.04 -4.68 5.03
CA ILE A 28 -8.66 -3.61 4.24
C ILE A 28 -8.34 -3.84 2.76
N ILE A 29 -9.37 -4.01 1.94
CA ILE A 29 -9.23 -4.21 0.50
C ILE A 29 -9.93 -3.09 -0.25
N VAL A 30 -9.22 -2.44 -1.16
CA VAL A 30 -9.74 -1.34 -1.98
C VAL A 30 -9.58 -1.67 -3.47
N PRO A 31 -10.50 -2.46 -4.07
CA PRO A 31 -10.36 -2.88 -5.47
C PRO A 31 -10.35 -1.71 -6.46
N CYS A 32 -11.09 -0.64 -6.15
CA CYS A 32 -11.21 0.55 -6.99
C CYS A 32 -10.62 1.77 -6.28
N ALA A 33 -9.29 1.79 -6.11
CA ALA A 33 -8.61 2.83 -5.33
C ALA A 33 -8.73 4.24 -5.92
N ASN A 34 -8.69 4.39 -7.25
CA ASN A 34 -8.68 5.70 -7.91
C ASN A 34 -9.91 5.93 -8.81
N PRO A 35 -11.06 6.39 -8.26
CA PRO A 35 -12.25 6.67 -9.05
C PRO A 35 -12.05 7.82 -10.06
N ILE A 36 -11.16 8.78 -9.77
CA ILE A 36 -10.85 9.90 -10.67
C ILE A 36 -10.26 9.33 -11.96
N GLY A 37 -9.13 8.62 -11.86
CA GLY A 37 -8.47 7.97 -12.98
C GLY A 37 -9.36 6.94 -13.68
N LEU A 38 -10.21 6.21 -12.95
CA LEU A 38 -11.17 5.25 -13.52
C LEU A 38 -12.20 5.91 -14.46
N SER A 39 -12.56 7.15 -14.20
CA SER A 39 -13.55 7.91 -14.99
C SER A 39 -12.96 8.59 -16.24
N GLN A 40 -11.63 8.64 -16.39
CA GLN A 40 -10.96 9.37 -17.46
C GLN A 40 -10.88 8.55 -18.75
N ARG A 41 -11.51 9.05 -19.83
CA ARG A 41 -11.40 8.46 -21.17
C ARG A 41 -11.08 9.51 -22.23
N ILE A 42 -10.07 9.23 -23.06
CA ILE A 42 -9.70 10.05 -24.22
C ILE A 42 -9.81 9.17 -25.47
N GLN A 43 -10.74 9.47 -26.37
CA GLN A 43 -10.92 8.76 -27.65
C GLN A 43 -11.02 7.22 -27.50
N GLY A 44 -11.67 6.74 -26.43
CA GLY A 44 -11.82 5.32 -26.14
C GLY A 44 -10.64 4.69 -25.38
N TYR A 45 -9.52 5.41 -25.21
CA TYR A 45 -8.43 5.01 -24.34
C TYR A 45 -8.73 5.36 -22.88
N HIS A 46 -8.44 4.43 -21.96
CA HIS A 46 -8.50 4.69 -20.52
C HIS A 46 -7.25 5.45 -20.08
N ALA A 47 -7.36 6.76 -19.87
CA ALA A 47 -6.24 7.59 -19.42
C ALA A 47 -6.14 7.53 -17.88
N GLY A 48 -5.69 6.41 -17.33
CA GLY A 48 -5.72 6.16 -15.88
C GLY A 48 -4.44 6.54 -15.13
N ARG A 49 -3.30 6.63 -15.82
CA ARG A 49 -1.98 6.86 -15.21
C ARG A 49 -1.78 8.23 -14.55
N ALA A 50 -2.38 9.28 -15.12
CA ALA A 50 -2.21 10.65 -14.65
C ALA A 50 -3.52 11.43 -14.68
N ASP A 51 -3.67 12.36 -13.75
CA ASP A 51 -4.77 13.31 -13.72
C ASP A 51 -4.79 14.14 -15.02
N LEU A 52 -5.95 14.23 -15.66
CA LEU A 52 -6.13 15.06 -16.86
C LEU A 52 -6.14 16.56 -16.54
N GLY A 53 -6.24 16.92 -15.26
CA GLY A 53 -6.01 18.27 -14.77
C GLY A 53 -4.53 18.59 -14.58
N LEU A 54 -4.19 19.12 -13.41
CA LEU A 54 -2.83 19.56 -13.05
C LEU A 54 -2.17 18.65 -12.01
N GLY A 55 -2.80 17.54 -11.64
CA GLY A 55 -2.37 16.66 -10.56
C GLY A 55 -1.20 15.73 -10.89
N GLY A 56 -0.91 15.51 -12.19
CA GLY A 56 0.18 14.64 -12.62
C GLY A 56 -0.09 13.15 -12.36
N ASN A 57 0.96 12.35 -12.22
CA ASN A 57 0.84 10.91 -11.97
C ASN A 57 0.14 10.65 -10.62
N PHE A 58 -0.90 9.82 -10.63
CA PHE A 58 -1.69 9.52 -9.42
C PHE A 58 -0.87 8.83 -8.32
N ASN A 59 0.12 8.00 -8.69
CA ASN A 59 1.00 7.31 -7.75
C ASN A 59 2.30 8.07 -7.45
N ARG A 60 2.26 9.41 -7.46
CA ARG A 60 3.38 10.28 -7.09
C ARG A 60 2.89 11.43 -6.23
N ASN A 61 3.81 12.05 -5.48
CA ASN A 61 3.53 13.20 -4.61
C ASN A 61 2.45 12.86 -3.57
N PHE A 62 2.53 11.69 -2.93
CA PHE A 62 1.75 11.43 -1.74
C PHE A 62 2.27 12.30 -0.57
N PRO A 63 1.39 12.75 0.35
CA PRO A 63 1.83 13.52 1.53
C PRO A 63 2.91 12.78 2.33
N ASP A 64 4.04 13.44 2.55
CA ASP A 64 5.08 12.94 3.45
C ASP A 64 4.81 13.44 4.89
N LEU A 65 4.46 12.51 5.77
CA LEU A 65 4.16 12.79 7.18
C LEU A 65 5.41 12.77 8.06
N THR A 66 6.58 12.37 7.52
CA THR A 66 7.82 12.18 8.27
C THR A 66 8.26 13.41 9.06
N PRO A 67 8.29 14.63 8.48
CA PRO A 67 8.74 15.80 9.24
C PRO A 67 7.83 16.13 10.43
N LEU A 68 6.51 16.00 10.23
CA LEU A 68 5.51 16.27 11.26
C LEU A 68 5.58 15.25 12.39
N LEU A 69 5.58 13.97 12.04
CA LEU A 69 5.59 12.87 13.01
C LEU A 69 6.92 12.77 13.74
N GLY A 70 8.05 12.96 13.06
CA GLY A 70 9.37 12.99 13.68
C GLY A 70 9.47 14.05 14.78
N ALA A 71 9.01 15.28 14.50
CA ALA A 71 8.95 16.35 15.50
C ALA A 71 8.02 16.01 16.67
N GLN A 72 6.84 15.43 16.38
CA GLN A 72 5.89 15.01 17.41
C GLN A 72 6.48 13.92 18.33
N PHE A 73 7.11 12.89 17.75
CA PHE A 73 7.72 11.80 18.52
C PHE A 73 8.90 12.30 19.37
N ALA A 74 9.71 13.22 18.84
CA ALA A 74 10.83 13.79 19.58
C ALA A 74 10.37 14.62 20.79
N ALA A 75 9.28 15.38 20.64
CA ALA A 75 8.66 16.12 21.74
C ALA A 75 8.13 15.18 22.82
N LEU A 76 7.33 14.17 22.44
CA LEU A 76 6.78 13.17 23.37
C LEU A 76 7.88 12.42 24.14
N ARG A 77 8.99 12.06 23.45
CA ARG A 77 10.16 11.44 24.09
C ARG A 77 10.83 12.36 25.09
N SER A 78 10.98 13.64 24.77
CA SER A 78 11.59 14.65 25.65
C SER A 78 10.75 14.90 26.91
N GLU A 79 9.43 14.75 26.80
CA GLU A 79 8.49 14.83 27.93
C GLU A 79 8.46 13.56 28.80
N GLY A 80 9.20 12.51 28.43
CA GLY A 80 9.27 11.25 29.17
C GLY A 80 8.00 10.41 29.08
N LEU A 81 7.14 10.67 28.08
CA LEU A 81 5.92 9.89 27.86
C LEU A 81 6.26 8.53 27.28
N ALA A 82 5.73 7.47 27.89
CA ALA A 82 5.93 6.10 27.40
C ALA A 82 5.25 5.92 26.03
N MET A 83 6.05 5.58 25.02
CA MET A 83 5.59 5.26 23.66
C MET A 83 5.66 3.76 23.41
N ASN A 84 4.68 3.24 22.68
CA ASN A 84 4.66 1.88 22.14
C ASN A 84 4.19 1.91 20.68
N GLY A 85 4.28 0.78 19.97
CA GLY A 85 3.86 0.69 18.56
C GLY A 85 2.42 1.15 18.32
N GLU A 86 1.50 0.84 19.24
CA GLU A 86 0.10 1.27 19.16
C GLU A 86 -0.08 2.79 19.28
N ALA A 87 0.70 3.45 20.14
CA ALA A 87 0.72 4.92 20.23
C ALA A 87 1.28 5.55 18.96
N VAL A 88 2.26 4.91 18.32
CA VAL A 88 2.81 5.33 17.02
C VAL A 88 1.76 5.22 15.91
N LYS A 89 1.08 4.06 15.77
CA LYS A 89 -0.03 3.85 14.82
C LYS A 89 -1.12 4.93 14.98
N ARG A 90 -1.58 5.17 16.22
CA ARG A 90 -2.58 6.21 16.50
C ARG A 90 -2.12 7.63 16.15
N ALA A 91 -0.84 7.94 16.35
CA ALA A 91 -0.29 9.24 15.97
C ALA A 91 -0.26 9.41 14.44
N MET A 92 0.12 8.36 13.69
CA MET A 92 0.09 8.35 12.23
C MET A 92 -1.33 8.58 11.69
N LEU A 93 -2.31 7.82 12.20
CA LEU A 93 -3.72 7.98 11.85
C LEU A 93 -4.25 9.39 12.14
N LYS A 94 -3.86 9.96 13.28
CA LYS A 94 -4.23 11.34 13.64
C LYS A 94 -3.61 12.36 12.70
N ALA A 95 -2.33 12.18 12.33
CA ALA A 95 -1.61 13.08 11.44
C ALA A 95 -2.22 13.09 10.04
N VAL A 96 -2.48 11.92 9.44
CA VAL A 96 -3.12 11.84 8.12
C VAL A 96 -4.55 12.40 8.15
N SER A 97 -5.31 12.14 9.21
CA SER A 97 -6.68 12.65 9.37
C SER A 97 -6.73 14.17 9.54
N ALA A 98 -5.64 14.79 10.00
CA ALA A 98 -5.53 16.24 10.15
C ALA A 98 -5.10 16.97 8.88
N LEU A 99 -4.71 16.25 7.81
CA LEU A 99 -4.43 16.87 6.51
C LEU A 99 -5.69 17.58 6.00
N VAL A 100 -5.50 18.75 5.39
CA VAL A 100 -6.57 19.52 4.76
C VAL A 100 -6.39 19.42 3.24
N PRO A 101 -7.18 18.57 2.55
CA PRO A 101 -7.04 18.38 1.11
C PRO A 101 -7.52 19.64 0.38
N LYS A 102 -6.79 20.05 -0.67
CA LYS A 102 -7.10 21.28 -1.43
C LYS A 102 -7.94 21.01 -2.67
N ASN A 103 -8.00 19.75 -3.10
CA ASN A 103 -8.70 19.28 -4.28
C ASN A 103 -9.07 17.79 -4.12
N GLU A 104 -9.73 17.24 -5.12
CA GLU A 104 -10.19 15.85 -5.15
C GLU A 104 -9.03 14.84 -5.13
N LEU A 105 -7.91 15.15 -5.79
CA LEU A 105 -6.72 14.29 -5.79
C LEU A 105 -6.07 14.22 -4.40
N ASP A 106 -5.94 15.36 -3.72
CA ASP A 106 -5.45 15.42 -2.34
C ASP A 106 -6.39 14.64 -1.41
N SER A 107 -7.70 14.78 -1.60
CA SER A 107 -8.70 14.06 -0.82
C SER A 107 -8.60 12.55 -1.03
N LEU A 108 -8.44 12.10 -2.28
CA LEU A 108 -8.19 10.70 -2.61
C LEU A 108 -6.94 10.17 -1.88
N LYS A 109 -5.81 10.86 -1.99
CA LYS A 109 -4.55 10.45 -1.36
C LYS A 109 -4.67 10.38 0.16
N GLN A 110 -5.32 11.36 0.78
CA GLN A 110 -5.58 11.34 2.21
C GLN A 110 -6.42 10.14 2.64
N VAL A 111 -7.48 9.81 1.87
CA VAL A 111 -8.33 8.65 2.15
C VAL A 111 -7.53 7.35 2.07
N LEU A 112 -6.74 7.17 1.00
CA LEU A 112 -5.92 5.97 0.84
C LEU A 112 -4.89 5.83 1.99
N LEU A 113 -4.21 6.91 2.36
CA LEU A 113 -3.27 6.88 3.49
C LEU A 113 -3.97 6.59 4.82
N ARG A 114 -5.17 7.14 5.06
CA ARG A 114 -5.91 6.87 6.30
C ARG A 114 -6.32 5.40 6.44
N LEU A 115 -6.45 4.68 5.32
CA LEU A 115 -6.77 3.25 5.30
C LEU A 115 -5.55 2.35 5.46
N ALA A 116 -4.33 2.88 5.40
CA ALA A 116 -3.13 2.06 5.23
C ALA A 116 -1.91 2.47 6.08
N VAL A 117 -1.84 3.70 6.59
CA VAL A 117 -0.61 4.22 7.22
C VAL A 117 -0.21 3.45 8.48
N ASP A 118 -1.16 2.82 9.18
CA ASP A 118 -0.97 2.03 10.39
C ASP A 118 -0.96 0.51 10.14
N ALA A 119 -1.07 0.07 8.89
CA ALA A 119 -1.03 -1.34 8.52
C ALA A 119 0.39 -1.93 8.70
N ASP A 120 0.45 -3.21 9.08
CA ASP A 120 1.72 -3.96 9.16
C ASP A 120 2.19 -4.42 7.75
N PHE A 121 1.25 -4.54 6.81
CA PHE A 121 1.49 -4.88 5.41
C PHE A 121 0.71 -3.94 4.49
N VAL A 122 1.37 -3.37 3.48
CA VAL A 122 0.72 -2.56 2.43
C VAL A 122 1.09 -3.14 1.07
N LEU A 123 0.12 -3.76 0.40
CA LEU A 123 0.29 -4.35 -0.93
C LEU A 123 -0.44 -3.50 -1.97
N ASP A 124 0.31 -2.75 -2.76
CA ASP A 124 -0.21 -1.91 -3.84
C ASP A 124 -0.21 -2.72 -5.15
N VAL A 125 -1.39 -3.00 -5.68
CA VAL A 125 -1.58 -3.98 -6.78
C VAL A 125 -1.71 -3.27 -8.12
N HIS A 126 -0.68 -3.41 -8.94
CA HIS A 126 -0.49 -2.76 -10.26
C HIS A 126 -0.39 -3.81 -11.37
N CYS A 127 -0.28 -3.32 -12.60
CA CYS A 127 0.25 -4.11 -13.70
C CYS A 127 1.09 -3.24 -14.64
N ALA A 128 2.08 -3.86 -15.27
CA ALA A 128 2.88 -3.20 -16.31
C ALA A 128 2.14 -3.19 -17.66
N ASP A 129 2.71 -2.53 -18.67
CA ASP A 129 2.22 -2.65 -20.05
C ASP A 129 2.43 -4.07 -20.59
N GLU A 130 3.66 -4.59 -20.45
CA GLU A 130 4.06 -5.94 -20.81
C GLU A 130 5.18 -6.40 -19.86
N ALA A 131 4.89 -7.40 -19.03
CA ALA A 131 5.87 -7.97 -18.11
C ALA A 131 5.46 -9.36 -17.61
N VAL A 132 6.42 -10.03 -16.96
CA VAL A 132 6.17 -11.14 -16.03
C VAL A 132 5.56 -10.61 -14.72
N LEU A 133 5.19 -11.51 -13.80
CA LEU A 133 4.85 -11.12 -12.43
C LEU A 133 6.13 -10.80 -11.66
N TYR A 134 6.25 -9.60 -11.11
CA TYR A 134 7.36 -9.18 -10.24
C TYR A 134 6.86 -8.27 -9.12
N ALA A 135 7.68 -8.04 -8.10
CA ALA A 135 7.33 -7.15 -7.00
C ALA A 135 8.49 -6.22 -6.64
N TYR A 136 8.16 -4.98 -6.27
CA TYR A 136 9.02 -4.12 -5.47
C TYR A 136 8.69 -4.32 -4.00
N VAL A 137 9.70 -4.42 -3.13
CA VAL A 137 9.51 -4.57 -1.68
C VAL A 137 10.38 -3.56 -0.93
N SER A 138 9.83 -2.98 0.13
CA SER A 138 10.51 -1.96 0.94
C SER A 138 11.75 -2.49 1.66
N ASN A 139 11.72 -3.77 2.04
CA ASN A 139 12.77 -4.45 2.78
C ASN A 139 12.82 -5.94 2.39
N PRO A 140 13.74 -6.34 1.49
CA PRO A 140 13.91 -7.74 1.09
C PRO A 140 14.32 -8.69 2.21
N ASP A 141 14.95 -8.17 3.28
CA ASP A 141 15.39 -8.97 4.42
C ASP A 141 14.26 -9.23 5.43
N HIS A 142 13.10 -8.58 5.25
CA HIS A 142 11.93 -8.82 6.08
C HIS A 142 11.46 -10.29 5.90
N PRO A 143 11.20 -11.06 6.98
CA PRO A 143 10.82 -12.48 6.86
C PRO A 143 9.61 -12.74 5.95
N ALA A 144 8.65 -11.81 5.93
CA ALA A 144 7.47 -11.90 5.08
C ALA A 144 7.73 -11.60 3.59
N ALA A 145 8.87 -11.00 3.21
CA ALA A 145 9.16 -10.69 1.81
C ALA A 145 9.35 -11.96 0.95
N ASP A 146 10.05 -12.97 1.48
CA ASP A 146 10.21 -14.28 0.82
C ASP A 146 8.87 -15.04 0.77
N LEU A 147 8.06 -14.99 1.84
CA LEU A 147 6.71 -15.55 1.83
C LEU A 147 5.84 -14.91 0.75
N LEU A 148 5.82 -13.57 0.68
CA LEU A 148 5.08 -12.82 -0.32
C LEU A 148 5.48 -13.28 -1.72
N SER A 149 6.78 -13.28 -2.02
CA SER A 149 7.32 -13.69 -3.32
C SER A 149 6.89 -15.11 -3.73
N ARG A 150 6.95 -16.06 -2.79
CA ARG A 150 6.55 -17.47 -3.01
C ARG A 150 5.06 -17.61 -3.30
N TYR A 151 4.22 -16.97 -2.48
CA TYR A 151 2.77 -17.12 -2.59
C TYR A 151 2.17 -16.41 -3.80
N ILE A 152 2.69 -15.25 -4.17
CA ILE A 152 2.26 -14.56 -5.40
C ILE A 152 2.94 -15.12 -6.66
N GLY A 153 3.96 -15.98 -6.50
CA GLY A 153 4.71 -16.57 -7.61
C GLY A 153 5.52 -15.54 -8.41
N SER A 154 6.09 -14.53 -7.75
CA SER A 154 6.87 -13.50 -8.44
C SER A 154 8.18 -14.07 -8.97
N LEU A 155 8.50 -13.76 -10.24
CA LEU A 155 9.75 -14.19 -10.86
C LEU A 155 10.95 -13.37 -10.35
N ALA A 156 10.69 -12.14 -9.90
CA ALA A 156 11.68 -11.25 -9.35
C ALA A 156 11.08 -10.43 -8.20
N THR A 157 11.90 -10.24 -7.17
CA THR A 157 11.63 -9.34 -6.05
C THR A 157 12.74 -8.30 -6.01
N ILE A 158 12.38 -7.02 -6.15
CA ILE A 158 13.31 -5.90 -6.26
C ILE A 158 13.22 -5.09 -4.97
N GLY A 159 14.35 -4.99 -4.26
CA GLY A 159 14.42 -4.17 -3.05
C GLY A 159 14.64 -2.70 -3.35
N GLY A 160 13.92 -1.83 -2.64
CA GLY A 160 14.21 -0.40 -2.65
C GLY A 160 13.01 0.46 -2.29
N VAL A 161 13.30 1.72 -1.97
CA VAL A 161 12.30 2.77 -1.79
C VAL A 161 12.55 3.82 -2.87
N PRO A 162 11.56 4.18 -3.70
CA PRO A 162 11.73 5.17 -4.75
C PRO A 162 12.02 6.56 -4.17
N GLU A 163 12.74 7.39 -4.94
CA GLU A 163 13.06 8.77 -4.55
C GLU A 163 11.82 9.69 -4.49
N LEU A 164 10.85 9.46 -5.39
CA LEU A 164 9.57 10.17 -5.37
C LEU A 164 8.55 9.38 -4.57
N THR A 165 7.94 10.03 -3.58
CA THR A 165 6.96 9.42 -2.69
C THR A 165 5.72 8.96 -3.45
N ASP A 166 5.64 7.66 -3.68
CA ASP A 166 4.45 6.93 -4.09
C ASP A 166 3.65 6.44 -2.88
N PHE A 167 2.54 5.74 -3.11
CA PHE A 167 1.65 5.31 -2.04
C PHE A 167 2.33 4.35 -1.03
N PRO A 168 3.00 3.25 -1.43
CA PRO A 168 3.71 2.37 -0.50
C PRO A 168 4.78 3.08 0.31
N THR A 169 5.50 4.02 -0.32
CA THR A 169 6.54 4.81 0.36
C THR A 169 5.94 5.74 1.40
N ALA A 170 4.85 6.44 1.08
CA ALA A 170 4.17 7.33 2.04
C ALA A 170 3.62 6.58 3.26
N CYS A 171 3.24 5.31 3.11
CA CYS A 171 2.85 4.47 4.24
C CYS A 171 4.06 4.06 5.08
N LEU A 172 5.19 3.73 4.44
CA LEU A 172 6.41 3.23 5.08
C LEU A 172 7.20 4.30 5.86
N LEU A 173 7.43 5.48 5.27
CA LEU A 173 8.35 6.47 5.83
C LEU A 173 8.03 6.89 7.29
N PRO A 174 6.75 7.07 7.68
CA PRO A 174 6.39 7.33 9.08
C PRO A 174 6.92 6.28 10.08
N TRP A 175 6.95 5.00 9.69
CA TRP A 175 7.44 3.91 10.54
C TRP A 175 8.94 4.04 10.80
N ARG A 176 9.70 4.30 9.74
CA ARG A 176 11.16 4.51 9.82
C ARG A 176 11.51 5.74 10.65
N ALA A 177 10.75 6.83 10.48
CA ALA A 177 10.89 8.03 11.30
C ALA A 177 10.64 7.75 12.78
N ALA A 178 9.63 6.94 13.09
CA ALA A 178 9.34 6.53 14.46
C ALA A 178 10.49 5.68 15.04
N GLN A 179 11.01 4.71 14.29
CA GLN A 179 12.16 3.88 14.72
C GLN A 179 13.43 4.72 14.98
N GLU A 180 13.72 5.71 14.13
CA GLU A 180 14.88 6.58 14.29
C GLU A 180 14.78 7.43 15.57
N VAL A 181 13.61 7.99 15.85
CA VAL A 181 13.38 8.87 17.00
C VAL A 181 13.15 8.10 18.30
N LEU A 182 12.62 6.88 18.21
CA LEU A 182 12.22 6.02 19.34
C LEU A 182 12.96 4.66 19.31
N PRO A 183 14.31 4.62 19.35
CA PRO A 183 15.07 3.37 19.20
C PRO A 183 14.83 2.34 20.32
N ASP A 184 14.35 2.80 21.48
CA ASP A 184 14.04 1.94 22.63
C ASP A 184 12.62 1.34 22.59
N VAL A 185 11.81 1.75 21.61
CA VAL A 185 10.44 1.25 21.43
C VAL A 185 10.45 0.14 20.40
N SER A 186 9.87 -1.01 20.74
CA SER A 186 9.69 -2.09 19.77
C SER A 186 8.65 -1.68 18.73
N ILE A 187 9.16 -1.23 17.57
CA ILE A 187 8.39 -0.82 16.40
C ILE A 187 8.88 -1.70 15.25
N THR A 188 7.99 -2.53 14.71
CA THR A 188 8.23 -3.21 13.44
C THR A 188 7.71 -2.29 12.33
N GLU A 189 8.54 -2.00 11.33
CA GLU A 189 8.08 -1.20 10.18
C GLU A 189 7.05 -1.98 9.36
N CYS A 190 6.16 -1.25 8.68
CA CYS A 190 5.30 -1.85 7.66
C CYS A 190 6.15 -2.48 6.53
N LEU A 191 5.88 -3.73 6.16
CA LEU A 191 6.35 -4.26 4.88
C LEU A 191 5.43 -3.72 3.77
N SER A 192 5.94 -2.78 2.97
CA SER A 192 5.22 -2.26 1.81
C SER A 192 5.76 -2.85 0.52
N ALA A 193 4.86 -3.15 -0.41
CA ALA A 193 5.20 -3.76 -1.69
C ALA A 193 4.31 -3.23 -2.82
N THR A 194 4.91 -3.08 -4.00
CA THR A 194 4.18 -2.86 -5.26
C THR A 194 4.21 -4.15 -6.06
N LEU A 195 3.05 -4.74 -6.31
CA LEU A 195 2.90 -6.00 -7.02
C LEU A 195 2.53 -5.71 -8.47
N GLU A 196 3.34 -6.18 -9.41
CA GLU A 196 3.15 -5.92 -10.83
C GLU A 196 2.64 -7.19 -11.50
N TYR A 197 1.31 -7.33 -11.58
CA TYR A 197 0.64 -8.52 -12.08
C TYR A 197 0.62 -8.57 -13.62
N ARG A 198 1.78 -8.84 -14.21
CA ARG A 198 1.99 -9.02 -15.65
C ARG A 198 1.56 -7.79 -16.46
N GLY A 199 1.34 -7.97 -17.77
CA GLY A 199 0.89 -6.92 -18.68
C GLY A 199 -0.61 -6.63 -18.63
N SER A 200 -1.01 -5.39 -18.87
CA SER A 200 -2.40 -4.91 -18.93
C SER A 200 -3.28 -5.67 -19.95
N LYS A 201 -2.67 -6.23 -20.99
CA LYS A 201 -3.34 -7.06 -22.02
C LYS A 201 -3.46 -8.54 -21.64
N GLY A 202 -2.82 -8.98 -20.57
CA GLY A 202 -2.76 -10.37 -20.12
C GLY A 202 -3.91 -10.79 -19.20
N LEU A 203 -4.95 -9.96 -19.06
CA LEU A 203 -6.05 -10.20 -18.12
C LEU A 203 -6.86 -11.44 -18.52
N ARG A 204 -6.86 -12.45 -17.66
CA ARG A 204 -7.71 -13.63 -17.74
C ARG A 204 -8.30 -13.93 -16.36
N ASP A 205 -9.58 -14.27 -16.34
CA ASP A 205 -10.33 -14.47 -15.11
C ASP A 205 -9.80 -15.65 -14.28
N ASP A 206 -9.48 -16.77 -14.95
CA ASP A 206 -8.93 -17.95 -14.29
C ASP A 206 -7.58 -17.69 -13.64
N VAL A 207 -6.70 -16.92 -14.30
CA VAL A 207 -5.42 -16.50 -13.72
C VAL A 207 -5.61 -15.55 -12.54
N ALA A 208 -6.55 -14.59 -12.64
CA ALA A 208 -6.81 -13.63 -11.57
C ALA A 208 -7.35 -14.30 -10.30
N ILE A 209 -8.10 -15.40 -10.43
CA ILE A 209 -8.54 -16.22 -9.29
C ILE A 209 -7.34 -16.88 -8.59
N GLU A 210 -6.39 -17.43 -9.34
CA GLU A 210 -5.17 -18.00 -8.75
C GLU A 210 -4.30 -16.94 -8.08
N ASP A 211 -4.15 -15.76 -8.70
CA ASP A 211 -3.44 -14.64 -8.09
C ASP A 211 -4.07 -14.22 -6.75
N ALA A 212 -5.41 -14.17 -6.70
CA ALA A 212 -6.14 -13.87 -5.47
C ALA A 212 -5.92 -14.93 -4.39
N ARG A 213 -5.86 -16.23 -4.76
CA ARG A 213 -5.49 -17.30 -3.84
C ARG A 213 -4.06 -17.18 -3.34
N GLY A 214 -3.14 -16.72 -4.18
CA GLY A 214 -1.77 -16.39 -3.78
C GLY A 214 -1.75 -15.34 -2.68
N LEU A 215 -2.50 -14.25 -2.83
CA LEU A 215 -2.63 -13.22 -1.79
C LEU A 215 -3.21 -13.78 -0.48
N ILE A 216 -4.22 -14.65 -0.56
CA ILE A 216 -4.77 -15.34 0.62
C ILE A 216 -3.70 -16.21 1.29
N GLY A 217 -2.97 -17.02 0.53
CA GLY A 217 -1.92 -17.88 1.06
C GLY A 217 -0.80 -17.10 1.74
N PHE A 218 -0.48 -15.91 1.21
CA PHE A 218 0.43 -14.98 1.88
C PHE A 218 -0.13 -14.52 3.24
N MET A 219 -1.39 -14.06 3.29
CA MET A 219 -2.03 -13.64 4.55
C MET A 219 -2.02 -14.76 5.59
N GLU A 220 -2.41 -15.98 5.20
CA GLU A 220 -2.37 -17.15 6.09
C GLU A 220 -0.97 -17.46 6.64
N ALA A 221 0.06 -17.24 5.83
CA ALA A 221 1.43 -17.53 6.22
C ALA A 221 2.03 -16.49 7.17
N VAL A 222 1.52 -15.26 7.17
CA VAL A 222 1.95 -14.20 8.09
C VAL A 222 1.11 -14.12 9.37
N GLY A 223 -0.05 -14.79 9.40
CA GLY A 223 -0.89 -14.99 10.59
C GLY A 223 -2.11 -14.09 10.66
#